data_AF-A0A7J2KTU7-F1
#
_entry.id   AF-A0A7J2KTU7-F1
#
_cell.length_a   1.000
_cell.length_b   1.000
_cell.length_c   1.000
_cell.angle_alpha   90.00
_cell.angle_beta   90.00
_cell.angle_gamma   90.00
#
_symmetry.space_group_name_H-M   'P 1'
#
loop_
_entity.id
_entity.type
_entity.pdbx_description
1 polymer ?
#
loop_
_entity_poly.entity_id
_entity_poly.type
_entity_poly.pdbx_seq_one_letter_code
_entity_poly.pdbx_strand_id
1 'polypeptide(L)' 'MDYKKYIEFKESCIPKVKNHPCYSKEAHSKFGRIHVPVAPKCNVQCNYCVRKYDCANENRPGVTTRV' A
#
# COMPACT_ATOMS: atom_id res chain seq x y z
N MET A 1 1.80 28.55 4.13
CA MET A 1 2.21 27.19 3.73
C MET A 1 3.38 27.35 2.79
N ASP A 2 4.60 27.05 3.24
CA ASP A 2 5.82 27.43 2.52
C ASP A 2 6.03 26.56 1.27
N TYR A 3 5.71 27.11 0.10
CA TYR A 3 5.81 26.41 -1.19
C TYR A 3 7.21 25.86 -1.47
N LYS A 4 8.25 26.56 -0.98
CA LYS A 4 9.65 26.13 -1.06
C LYS A 4 9.90 24.81 -0.32
N LYS A 5 9.32 24.66 0.87
CA LYS A 5 9.44 23.44 1.70
C LYS A 5 8.69 22.25 1.07
N TYR A 6 7.59 22.53 0.38
CA TYR A 6 6.86 21.51 -0.37
C TYR A 6 7.67 20.95 -1.55
N ILE A 7 8.36 21.81 -2.32
CA ILE A 7 9.19 21.37 -3.45
C ILE A 7 10.35 20.51 -2.97
N GLU A 8 11.06 20.94 -1.93
CA GLU A 8 12.17 20.17 -1.34
C GLU A 8 11.70 18.78 -0.86
N PHE A 9 10.56 18.72 -0.18
CA PHE A 9 9.96 17.45 0.23
C PHE A 9 9.60 16.56 -0.98
N LYS A 10 9.01 17.15 -2.03
CA LYS A 10 8.64 16.43 -3.25
C LYS A 10 9.87 15.82 -3.93
N GLU A 11 10.97 16.56 -4.02
CA GLU A 11 12.22 16.07 -4.61
C GLU A 11 12.81 14.89 -3.82
N SER A 12 12.72 14.93 -2.48
CA SER A 12 13.18 13.84 -1.62
C SER A 12 12.45 12.51 -1.85
N CYS A 13 11.23 12.54 -2.41
CA CYS A 13 10.42 11.35 -2.65
C CYS A 13 10.75 10.62 -3.98
N ILE A 14 11.44 11.29 -4.91
CA ILE A 14 11.73 10.77 -6.26
C ILE A 14 12.41 9.39 -6.22
N PRO A 15 13.43 9.14 -5.38
CA PRO A 15 14.10 7.83 -5.34
C PRO A 15 13.18 6.70 -4.86
N LYS A 16 12.29 6.98 -3.90
CA LYS A 16 11.34 6.01 -3.35
C LYS A 16 10.31 5.62 -4.40
N VAL A 17 9.81 6.58 -5.17
CA VAL A 17 8.82 6.34 -6.23
C VAL A 17 9.44 5.57 -7.39
N LYS A 18 10.63 5.97 -7.83
CA LYS A 18 11.29 5.42 -9.02
C LYS A 18 11.50 3.90 -8.95
N ASN A 19 11.88 3.39 -7.78
CA ASN A 19 12.20 1.96 -7.57
C ASN A 19 11.05 1.14 -6.98
N HIS A 20 9.92 1.76 -6.63
CA HIS A 20 8.83 1.03 -5.99
C HIS A 20 7.86 0.44 -7.03
N PRO A 21 7.57 -0.87 -6.97
CA PRO A 21 6.82 -1.56 -8.02
C PRO A 21 5.36 -1.08 -8.18
N CYS A 22 4.76 -0.48 -7.16
CA CYS A 22 3.39 0.07 -7.28
C CYS A 22 3.32 1.46 -7.91
N TYR A 23 4.44 2.20 -7.99
CA TYR A 23 4.43 3.60 -8.43
C TYR A 23 5.20 3.85 -9.72
N SER A 24 6.00 2.88 -10.17
CA SER A 24 6.80 2.98 -11.40
C SER A 24 6.56 1.78 -12.30
N LYS A 25 6.15 2.04 -13.54
CA LYS A 25 5.91 1.01 -14.57
C LYS A 25 7.18 0.20 -14.85
N GLU A 26 8.34 0.84 -14.85
CA GLU A 26 9.63 0.18 -15.07
C GLU A 26 10.06 -0.67 -13.87
N ALA A 27 9.71 -0.26 -12.65
CA ALA A 27 10.04 -0.97 -11.43
C ALA A 27 9.16 -2.20 -11.20
N HIS A 28 7.92 -2.20 -11.70
CA HIS A 28 6.95 -3.28 -11.52
C HIS A 28 7.50 -4.65 -11.95
N SER A 29 8.32 -4.71 -13.00
CA SER A 29 8.89 -5.96 -13.51
C SER A 29 10.31 -6.25 -12.99
N LYS A 30 10.88 -5.37 -12.15
CA LYS A 30 12.27 -5.47 -11.67
C LYS A 30 12.39 -5.66 -10.16
N PHE A 31 11.43 -5.15 -9.40
CA PHE A 31 11.46 -5.15 -7.94
C PHE A 31 10.19 -5.79 -7.36
N GLY A 32 10.34 -6.47 -6.23
CA GLY A 32 9.24 -7.09 -5.50
C GLY A 32 8.91 -6.38 -4.19
N ARG A 33 7.72 -6.64 -3.66
CA ARG A 33 7.31 -6.26 -2.30
C ARG A 33 6.43 -7.36 -1.72
N ILE A 34 6.46 -7.52 -0.40
CA ILE A 34 5.68 -8.55 0.31
C ILE A 34 4.78 -7.84 1.32
N HIS A 35 3.52 -8.25 1.40
CA HIS A 35 2.62 -7.85 2.48
C HIS A 35 2.79 -8.81 3.66
N VAL A 36 2.96 -8.27 4.87
CA VAL A 36 2.97 -9.06 6.10
C VAL A 36 1.64 -8.83 6.83
N PRO A 37 0.81 -9.86 7.02
CA PRO A 37 -0.53 -9.70 7.54
C PRO A 37 -0.53 -9.56 9.07
N VAL A 38 -0.29 -8.35 9.57
CA VAL A 38 -0.23 -8.06 11.03
C VAL A 38 -1.41 -7.23 11.55
N ALA A 39 -2.35 -6.84 10.68
CA ALA A 39 -3.42 -5.90 10.99
C ALA A 39 -4.82 -6.52 10.83
N PRO A 40 -5.37 -7.20 11.87
CA PRO A 40 -6.65 -7.91 11.77
C PRO A 40 -7.89 -7.04 11.96
N LYS A 41 -7.73 -5.81 12.46
CA LYS A 41 -8.84 -4.91 12.77
C LYS A 41 -8.85 -3.72 11.81
N CYS A 42 -10.04 -3.29 11.44
CA CYS A 42 -10.27 -2.05 10.69
C CYS A 42 -11.30 -1.19 11.43
N ASN A 43 -11.15 0.13 11.37
CA ASN A 43 -12.02 1.10 12.05
C ASN A 43 -13.24 1.54 11.22
N VAL A 44 -13.32 1.16 9.94
CA VAL A 44 -14.42 1.55 9.02
C VAL A 44 -14.97 0.36 8.24
N GLN A 45 -16.29 0.24 8.12
CA GLN A 45 -16.94 -0.84 7.39
C GLN A 45 -17.36 -0.35 5.99
N CYS A 46 -16.67 -0.84 4.95
CA CYS A 46 -17.04 -0.53 3.56
C CYS A 46 -18.24 -1.38 3.10
N ASN A 47 -19.03 -0.87 2.15
CA ASN A 47 -20.19 -1.60 1.60
C ASN A 47 -19.81 -2.88 0.82
N TYR A 48 -18.56 -2.99 0.35
CA TYR A 48 -18.05 -4.13 -0.42
C TYR A 48 -17.16 -5.07 0.40
N CYS A 49 -16.92 -4.80 1.68
CA CYS A 49 -16.02 -5.59 2.52
C CYS A 49 -16.82 -6.53 3.42
N VAL A 50 -16.53 -7.84 3.43
CA VAL A 50 -17.06 -8.77 4.42
C VAL A 50 -15.91 -9.29 5.27
N ARG A 51 -15.83 -8.85 6.52
CA ARG A 51 -14.71 -9.16 7.45
C ARG A 51 -14.77 -10.58 8.06
N LYS A 52 -15.75 -11.40 7.68
CA LYS A 52 -15.86 -12.80 8.12
C LYS A 52 -14.89 -13.72 7.40
N TYR A 53 -14.42 -13.31 6.23
CA TYR A 53 -13.47 -14.04 5.40
C TYR A 53 -12.27 -13.13 5.13
N ASP A 54 -11.08 -13.71 5.00
CA ASP A 54 -9.97 -13.01 4.35
C ASP A 54 -10.46 -12.66 2.95
N CYS A 55 -10.80 -11.38 2.75
CA CYS A 55 -11.60 -10.81 1.64
C CYS A 55 -11.92 -11.80 0.49
N ALA A 56 -13.07 -12.48 0.54
CA ALA A 56 -13.39 -13.52 -0.44
C ALA A 56 -13.46 -13.02 -1.89
N ASN A 57 -13.64 -11.71 -2.09
CA ASN A 57 -13.74 -11.07 -3.41
C ASN A 57 -12.49 -10.27 -3.83
N GLU A 58 -11.51 -10.13 -2.95
CA GLU A 58 -10.21 -9.59 -3.29
C GLU A 58 -9.20 -10.63 -2.84
N ASN A 59 -8.70 -11.44 -3.79
CA ASN A 59 -7.63 -12.40 -3.58
C ASN A 59 -6.31 -11.67 -3.24
N ARG A 60 -6.33 -10.93 -2.12
CA ARG A 60 -5.34 -9.98 -1.68
C ARG A 60 -4.42 -10.72 -0.72
N PRO A 61 -3.20 -11.05 -1.14
CA PRO A 61 -2.22 -11.54 -0.20
C PRO A 61 -2.00 -10.49 0.89
N GLY A 62 -2.06 -10.90 2.15
CA GLY A 62 -1.70 -10.05 3.29
C GLY A 62 -2.84 -9.49 4.14
N VAL A 63 -4.08 -9.96 3.99
CA VAL A 63 -5.13 -9.79 5.02
C VAL A 63 -5.05 -10.92 6.05
N THR A 64 -5.36 -10.61 7.30
CA THR A 64 -5.54 -11.62 8.34
C THR A 64 -6.73 -11.31 9.22
N THR A 65 -7.36 -12.36 9.75
CA THR A 65 -8.34 -12.27 10.84
C THR A 65 -7.70 -12.44 12.23
N ARG A 66 -6.46 -12.94 12.33
CA ARG A 66 -5.72 -13.24 13.58
C ARG A 66 -4.20 -13.04 13.44
N VAL A 67 -3.51 -12.64 14.50
CA VAL A 67 -2.03 -12.55 14.52
C VAL A 67 -1.48 -13.68 15.35
#